data_AF-A0A0K1PMZ5-F1
#
_entry.id   AF-A0A0K1PMZ5-F1
#
_cell.length_a   1.000
_cell.length_b   1.000
_cell.length_c   1.000
_cell.angle_alpha   90.00
_cell.angle_beta   90.00
_cell.angle_gamma   90.00
#
_symmetry.space_group_name_H-M   'P 1'
#
loop_
_entity.id
_entity.type
_entity.pdbx_description
1 polymer ?
#
loop_
_entity_poly.entity_id
_entity_poly.type
_entity_poly.pdbx_seq_one_letter_code
_entity_poly.pdbx_strand_id
1 'polypeptide(L)'
;MALLLVVASKLLGDGTGLLLDGFAAAMVTWYAVRNVRGWRTFYRQLDDACTSPDETTGELLLSLRHAPKSRSDYSLWTVRILQAALRGHELGRSDRALRWLGALDPKSLGDVERIVYLQARAVLAVALGQLDVARETMLQLPQTIALPRHRNSIAILRALIVAIEGSDVSDERLASTRAAREAATGNSLDGWSVVEAHLLAARGDTLGALELLRGVKARVPPHAFERVVRHGGPASSLASRMQVEGAYR
;
A
#
# COMPACT_ATOMS: atom_id res chain seq x y z
N MET A 1 1.99 -20.14 18.86
CA MET A 1 1.86 -19.91 17.41
C MET A 1 0.45 -19.45 17.01
N ALA A 2 -0.62 -20.14 17.43
CA ALA A 2 -2.01 -19.78 17.08
C ALA A 2 -2.51 -18.43 17.67
N LEU A 3 -2.14 -18.09 18.92
CA LEU A 3 -2.59 -16.86 19.58
C LEU A 3 -2.01 -15.57 18.97
N LEU A 4 -0.85 -15.66 18.31
CA LEU A 4 -0.12 -14.51 17.70
C LEU A 4 -0.60 -14.19 16.28
N LEU A 5 -1.07 -15.20 15.54
CA LEU A 5 -1.78 -15.00 14.27
C LEU A 5 -3.12 -14.29 14.47
N VAL A 6 -3.78 -14.49 15.61
CA VAL A 6 -5.03 -13.81 15.99
C VAL A 6 -4.82 -12.34 16.35
N VAL A 7 -3.69 -11.98 16.97
CA VAL A 7 -3.34 -10.58 17.28
C VAL A 7 -2.91 -9.83 16.01
N ALA A 8 -2.12 -10.48 15.14
CA ALA A 8 -1.87 -9.97 13.80
C ALA A 8 -3.20 -9.78 13.06
N SER A 9 -4.11 -10.76 13.03
CA SER A 9 -5.41 -10.63 12.34
C SER A 9 -6.32 -9.54 12.93
N LYS A 10 -6.23 -9.24 14.23
CA LYS A 10 -6.98 -8.16 14.88
C LYS A 10 -6.44 -6.77 14.55
N LEU A 11 -5.11 -6.58 14.60
CA LEU A 11 -4.47 -5.35 14.14
C LEU A 11 -4.59 -5.14 12.61
N LEU A 12 -4.80 -6.24 11.87
CA LEU A 12 -5.08 -6.28 10.44
C LEU A 12 -6.54 -5.93 10.08
N GLY A 13 -7.46 -5.94 11.05
CA GLY A 13 -8.89 -5.68 10.85
C GLY A 13 -9.25 -4.19 10.89
N ASP A 14 -8.45 -3.37 11.57
CA ASP A 14 -8.75 -1.95 11.76
C ASP A 14 -7.95 -1.08 10.78
N GLY A 15 -8.49 -0.91 9.56
CA GLY A 15 -8.25 0.30 8.76
C GLY A 15 -7.01 0.37 7.87
N THR A 16 -6.14 -0.65 7.84
CA THR A 16 -4.97 -0.66 6.95
C THR A 16 -5.27 -1.17 5.53
N GLY A 17 -6.09 -0.38 4.83
CA GLY A 17 -5.89 0.07 3.46
C GLY A 17 -6.10 -0.85 2.26
N LEU A 18 -6.81 -0.29 1.29
CA LEU A 18 -7.21 -0.79 -0.02
C LEU A 18 -6.16 -1.57 -0.83
N LEU A 19 -4.88 -1.50 -0.50
CA LEU A 19 -3.85 -2.10 -1.34
C LEU A 19 -2.59 -2.68 -0.69
N LEU A 20 -2.38 -2.68 0.65
CA LEU A 20 -1.19 -3.37 1.24
C LEU A 20 -1.02 -3.28 2.76
N ASP A 21 -1.51 -2.21 3.38
CA ASP A 21 -0.87 -1.70 4.61
C ASP A 21 -0.94 -2.67 5.79
N GLY A 22 -2.00 -3.49 5.86
CA GLY A 22 -2.16 -4.37 7.00
C GLY A 22 -1.08 -5.43 7.08
N PHE A 23 -0.78 -6.13 5.99
CA PHE A 23 0.11 -7.30 6.07
C PHE A 23 1.55 -6.90 6.29
N ALA A 24 2.01 -5.86 5.61
CA ALA A 24 3.33 -5.29 5.83
C ALA A 24 3.46 -4.84 7.30
N ALA A 25 2.47 -4.10 7.83
CA ALA A 25 2.44 -3.72 9.24
C ALA A 25 2.48 -4.93 10.19
N ALA A 26 1.72 -6.01 9.91
CA ALA A 26 1.66 -7.21 10.74
C ALA A 26 2.96 -8.04 10.74
N MET A 27 3.59 -8.21 9.58
CA MET A 27 4.89 -8.85 9.45
C MET A 27 5.98 -8.09 10.20
N VAL A 28 5.91 -6.77 10.17
CA VAL A 28 6.87 -5.93 10.88
C VAL A 28 6.69 -6.00 12.39
N THR A 29 5.44 -5.91 12.87
CA THR A 29 5.13 -6.05 14.30
C THR A 29 5.60 -7.42 14.82
N TRP A 30 5.52 -8.47 14.00
CA TRP A 30 6.04 -9.79 14.37
C TRP A 30 7.56 -9.84 14.53
N TYR A 31 8.33 -9.20 13.64
CA TYR A 31 9.79 -9.12 13.73
C TYR A 31 10.26 -8.25 14.90
N ALA A 32 9.53 -7.18 15.23
CA ALA A 32 9.84 -6.28 16.35
C ALA A 32 9.78 -6.96 17.73
N VAL A 33 8.85 -7.90 17.91
CA VAL A 33 8.64 -8.59 19.20
C VAL A 33 9.72 -9.64 19.49
N ARG A 34 10.45 -10.12 18.48
CA ARG A 34 11.35 -11.28 18.62
C ARG A 34 12.79 -10.97 19.02
N ASN A 35 13.28 -9.72 18.99
CA ASN A 35 14.72 -9.45 19.15
C ASN A 35 15.12 -8.34 20.16
N VAL A 36 15.76 -8.80 21.24
CA VAL A 36 16.98 -8.35 21.96
C VAL A 36 17.02 -7.03 22.78
N ARG A 37 17.39 -7.22 24.06
CA ARG A 37 17.65 -6.25 25.16
C ARG A 37 18.76 -5.20 24.92
N GLY A 38 19.46 -5.19 23.78
CA GLY A 38 20.62 -4.32 23.52
C GLY A 38 20.36 -3.09 22.63
N TRP A 39 19.19 -3.02 21.97
CA TRP A 39 18.89 -2.01 20.96
C TRP A 39 17.54 -1.32 21.18
N ARG A 40 17.03 -1.34 22.42
CA ARG A 40 15.73 -0.75 22.78
C ARG A 40 15.60 0.72 22.37
N THR A 41 16.65 1.52 22.52
CA THR A 41 16.62 2.94 22.14
C THR A 41 16.51 3.12 20.64
N PHE A 42 17.32 2.37 19.88
CA PHE A 42 17.26 2.35 18.41
C PHE A 42 15.93 1.85 17.88
N TYR A 43 15.40 0.76 18.43
CA TYR A 43 14.10 0.22 18.01
C TYR A 43 12.93 1.09 18.44
N ARG A 44 13.00 1.76 19.60
CA ARG A 44 12.03 2.77 20.02
C ARG A 44 12.08 3.98 19.10
N GLN A 45 13.26 4.49 18.78
CA GLN A 45 13.45 5.56 17.81
C GLN A 45 12.89 5.19 16.43
N LEU A 46 13.06 3.94 16.00
CA LEU A 46 12.45 3.40 14.79
C LEU A 46 10.91 3.27 14.89
N ASP A 47 10.38 2.86 16.05
CA ASP A 47 8.93 2.78 16.29
C ASP A 47 8.26 4.17 16.33
N ASP A 48 8.87 5.11 17.03
CA ASP A 48 8.42 6.50 17.13
C ASP A 48 8.46 7.15 15.73
N ALA A 49 9.55 6.90 14.98
CA ALA A 49 9.67 7.25 13.57
C ALA A 49 8.53 6.67 12.73
N CYS A 50 8.26 5.38 12.85
CA CYS A 50 7.22 4.72 12.05
C CYS A 50 5.80 5.19 12.38
N THR A 51 5.54 5.67 13.60
CA THR A 51 4.19 6.04 14.05
C THR A 51 3.80 7.46 13.66
N SER A 52 4.75 8.40 13.62
CA SER A 52 4.52 9.78 13.19
C SER A 52 5.64 10.28 12.27
N PRO A 53 5.74 9.74 11.05
CA PRO A 53 6.91 9.96 10.21
C PRO A 53 6.99 11.39 9.66
N ASP A 54 7.85 12.21 10.27
CA ASP A 54 8.18 13.58 9.88
C ASP A 54 9.56 13.72 9.22
N GLU A 55 10.06 14.95 9.07
CA GLU A 55 11.34 15.21 8.40
C GLU A 55 12.50 14.69 9.24
N THR A 56 12.49 15.02 10.53
CA THR A 56 13.43 14.54 11.56
C THR A 56 13.50 13.01 11.60
N THR A 57 12.33 12.37 11.52
CA THR A 57 12.20 10.92 11.44
C THR A 57 12.93 10.35 10.22
N GLY A 58 12.73 10.96 9.06
CA GLY A 58 13.37 10.52 7.84
C GLY A 58 14.89 10.55 7.91
N GLU A 59 15.43 11.65 8.43
CA GLU A 59 16.87 11.81 8.63
C GLU A 59 17.43 10.80 9.63
N LEU A 60 16.70 10.55 10.72
CA LEU A 60 17.06 9.53 11.70
C LEU A 60 17.10 8.15 11.05
N LEU A 61 16.04 7.74 10.35
CA LEU A 61 15.96 6.46 9.62
C LEU A 61 17.13 6.26 8.65
N LEU A 62 17.51 7.31 7.94
CA LEU A 62 18.63 7.32 7.01
C LEU A 62 19.99 7.25 7.71
N SER A 63 20.19 8.01 8.80
CA SER A 63 21.43 7.98 9.60
C SER A 63 21.70 6.60 10.21
N LEU A 64 20.62 5.87 10.51
CA LEU A 64 20.66 4.54 11.11
C LEU A 64 21.02 3.43 10.10
N ARG A 65 21.17 3.74 8.80
CA ARG A 65 21.54 2.78 7.74
C ARG A 65 22.85 2.03 8.01
N HIS A 66 23.81 2.65 8.69
CA HIS A 66 25.12 2.05 9.00
C HIS A 66 25.15 1.31 10.34
N ALA A 67 24.06 1.34 11.11
CA ALA A 67 23.95 0.68 12.39
C ALA A 67 23.78 -0.87 12.36
N PRO A 68 23.19 -1.50 11.31
CA PRO A 68 23.03 -2.95 11.27
C PRO A 68 24.38 -3.67 11.30
N LYS A 69 24.61 -4.50 12.33
CA LYS A 69 25.85 -5.29 12.47
C LYS A 69 25.69 -6.75 12.05
N SER A 70 24.46 -7.17 11.79
CA SER A 70 24.10 -8.52 11.38
C SER A 70 23.02 -8.50 10.31
N ARG A 71 22.86 -9.62 9.61
CA ARG A 71 21.75 -9.83 8.65
C ARG A 71 20.38 -9.66 9.33
N SER A 72 20.24 -10.10 10.58
CA SER A 72 19.00 -9.94 11.35
C SER A 72 18.70 -8.47 11.64
N ASP A 73 19.71 -7.68 11.98
CA ASP A 73 19.54 -6.24 12.21
C ASP A 73 19.17 -5.52 10.91
N TYR A 74 19.73 -5.95 9.77
CA TYR A 74 19.41 -5.38 8.47
C TYR A 74 17.98 -5.70 8.03
N SER A 75 17.51 -6.94 8.21
CA SER A 75 16.11 -7.30 7.94
C SER A 75 15.15 -6.49 8.82
N LEU A 76 15.42 -6.34 10.12
CA LEU A 76 14.56 -5.57 11.00
C LEU A 76 14.56 -4.08 10.63
N TRP A 77 15.72 -3.48 10.35
CA TRP A 77 15.81 -2.10 9.87
C TRP A 77 15.04 -1.91 8.55
N THR A 78 15.22 -2.80 7.58
CA THR A 78 14.49 -2.80 6.29
C THR A 78 12.98 -2.78 6.52
N VAL A 79 12.52 -3.68 7.36
CA VAL A 79 11.13 -3.86 7.74
C VAL A 79 10.57 -2.56 8.37
N ARG A 80 11.34 -1.86 9.21
CA ARG A 80 10.95 -0.55 9.75
C ARG A 80 10.90 0.56 8.69
N ILE A 81 11.87 0.62 7.79
CA ILE A 81 11.83 1.57 6.67
C ILE A 81 10.58 1.36 5.80
N LEU A 82 10.23 0.11 5.52
CA LEU A 82 9.01 -0.24 4.78
C LEU A 82 7.75 0.25 5.52
N GLN A 83 7.67 0.08 6.84
CA GLN A 83 6.55 0.63 7.62
C GLN A 83 6.49 2.15 7.57
N ALA A 84 7.62 2.82 7.83
CA ALA A 84 7.66 4.28 7.85
C ALA A 84 7.25 4.84 6.48
N ALA A 85 7.70 4.23 5.38
CA ALA A 85 7.30 4.60 4.04
C ALA A 85 5.78 4.43 3.81
N LEU A 86 5.21 3.27 4.15
CA LEU A 86 3.78 3.03 4.00
C LEU A 86 2.95 3.98 4.87
N ARG A 87 3.37 4.23 6.11
CA ARG A 87 2.69 5.18 7.00
C ARG A 87 2.83 6.62 6.50
N GLY A 88 4.01 7.01 6.04
CA GLY A 88 4.24 8.31 5.40
C GLY A 88 3.32 8.51 4.21
N HIS A 89 3.14 7.48 3.39
CA HIS A 89 2.18 7.48 2.28
C HIS A 89 0.73 7.65 2.76
N GLU A 90 0.30 6.91 3.78
CA GLU A 90 -1.05 7.07 4.35
C GLU A 90 -1.31 8.52 4.76
N LEU A 91 -0.31 9.18 5.35
CA LEU A 91 -0.33 10.58 5.79
C LEU A 91 -0.12 11.61 4.66
N GLY A 92 -0.14 11.19 3.40
CA GLY A 92 -0.02 12.09 2.24
C GLY A 92 1.42 12.50 1.89
N ARG A 93 2.43 11.86 2.46
CA ARG A 93 3.86 12.16 2.27
C ARG A 93 4.55 11.14 1.35
N SER A 94 3.93 10.83 0.21
CA SER A 94 4.41 9.81 -0.74
C SER A 94 5.82 10.10 -1.28
N ASP A 95 6.19 11.37 -1.44
CA ASP A 95 7.52 11.81 -1.86
C ASP A 95 8.59 11.43 -0.83
N ARG A 96 8.29 11.64 0.46
CA ARG A 96 9.20 11.31 1.58
C ARG A 96 9.30 9.80 1.73
N ALA A 97 8.17 9.11 1.67
CA ALA A 97 8.12 7.66 1.69
C ALA A 97 9.00 7.02 0.60
N LEU A 98 8.97 7.57 -0.62
CA LEU A 98 9.80 7.07 -1.71
C LEU A 98 11.29 7.30 -1.46
N ARG A 99 11.66 8.45 -0.88
CA ARG A 99 13.05 8.72 -0.46
C ARG A 99 13.53 7.71 0.60
N TRP A 100 12.68 7.37 1.57
CA TRP A 100 13.04 6.36 2.58
C TRP A 100 13.19 4.97 1.98
N LEU A 101 12.30 4.57 1.05
CA LEU A 101 12.50 3.32 0.30
C LEU A 101 13.81 3.32 -0.48
N GLY A 102 14.21 4.46 -1.07
CA GLY A 102 15.48 4.61 -1.79
C GLY A 102 16.73 4.33 -0.95
N ALA A 103 16.63 4.33 0.37
CA ALA A 103 17.72 3.99 1.27
C ALA A 103 18.03 2.48 1.33
N LEU A 104 17.05 1.65 0.95
CA LEU A 104 17.20 0.20 0.91
C LEU A 104 17.98 -0.20 -0.33
N ASP A 105 18.99 -1.07 -0.16
CA ASP A 105 19.64 -1.73 -1.30
C ASP A 105 18.82 -2.97 -1.69
N PRO A 106 18.17 -2.98 -2.88
CA PRO A 106 17.33 -4.11 -3.30
C PRO A 106 18.11 -5.42 -3.46
N LYS A 107 19.42 -5.37 -3.66
CA LYS A 107 20.28 -6.57 -3.79
C LYS A 107 20.53 -7.26 -2.46
N SER A 108 20.40 -6.51 -1.36
CA SER A 108 20.61 -7.00 0.00
C SER A 108 19.31 -7.50 0.66
N LEU A 109 18.17 -7.40 -0.03
CA LEU A 109 16.87 -7.85 0.47
C LEU A 109 16.68 -9.36 0.26
N GLY A 110 16.07 -10.02 1.24
CA GLY A 110 15.50 -11.36 1.02
C GLY A 110 14.29 -11.30 0.08
N ASP A 111 13.84 -12.46 -0.40
CA ASP A 111 12.77 -12.52 -1.42
C ASP A 111 11.48 -11.85 -0.96
N VAL A 112 11.09 -12.07 0.31
CA VAL A 112 9.87 -11.47 0.87
C VAL A 112 10.02 -9.97 1.04
N GLU A 113 11.13 -9.50 1.61
CA GLU A 113 11.40 -8.06 1.75
C GLU A 113 11.45 -7.37 0.39
N ARG A 114 12.01 -8.03 -0.63
CA ARG A 114 12.07 -7.51 -2.00
C ARG A 114 10.68 -7.40 -2.64
N ILE A 115 9.81 -8.38 -2.45
CA ILE A 115 8.41 -8.31 -2.93
C ILE A 115 7.71 -7.11 -2.30
N VAL A 116 7.79 -6.96 -0.97
CA VAL A 116 7.16 -5.84 -0.26
C VAL A 116 7.75 -4.49 -0.70
N TYR A 117 9.07 -4.42 -0.86
CA TYR A 117 9.77 -3.24 -1.37
C TYR A 117 9.28 -2.83 -2.75
N LEU A 118 9.27 -3.75 -3.72
CA LEU A 118 8.83 -3.47 -5.09
C LEU A 118 7.35 -3.07 -5.12
N GLN A 119 6.52 -3.73 -4.33
CA GLN A 119 5.10 -3.41 -4.25
C GLN A 119 4.86 -2.02 -3.63
N ALA A 120 5.54 -1.68 -2.53
CA ALA A 120 5.48 -0.36 -1.91
C ALA A 120 5.97 0.74 -2.86
N ARG A 121 7.09 0.50 -3.56
CA ARG A 121 7.62 1.42 -4.58
C ARG A 121 6.62 1.66 -5.70
N ALA A 122 5.95 0.61 -6.19
CA ALA A 122 4.94 0.74 -7.23
C ALA A 122 3.70 1.53 -6.75
N VAL A 123 3.20 1.28 -5.53
CA VAL A 123 2.10 2.06 -4.93
C VAL A 123 2.45 3.54 -4.80
N LEU A 124 3.66 3.84 -4.31
CA LEU A 124 4.14 5.22 -4.18
C LEU A 124 4.28 5.91 -5.54
N ALA A 125 4.79 5.19 -6.54
CA ALA A 125 4.89 5.71 -7.91
C ALA A 125 3.51 6.04 -8.48
N VAL A 126 2.50 5.17 -8.31
CA VAL A 126 1.10 5.47 -8.67
C VAL A 126 0.60 6.72 -7.97
N ALA A 127 0.82 6.83 -6.65
CA ALA A 127 0.37 7.98 -5.87
C ALA A 127 1.06 9.31 -6.23
N LEU A 128 2.20 9.24 -6.93
CA LEU A 128 2.94 10.39 -7.45
C LEU A 128 2.67 10.63 -8.96
N GLY A 129 1.75 9.88 -9.57
CA GLY A 129 1.44 9.95 -11.00
C GLY A 129 2.54 9.40 -11.91
N GLN A 130 3.51 8.66 -11.37
CA GLN A 130 4.65 8.08 -12.08
C GLN A 130 4.32 6.66 -12.59
N LEU A 131 3.33 6.54 -13.49
CA LEU A 131 2.79 5.25 -13.92
C LEU A 131 3.81 4.38 -14.67
N ASP A 132 4.71 4.98 -15.45
CA ASP A 132 5.80 4.25 -16.12
C ASP A 132 6.74 3.60 -15.10
N VAL A 133 7.12 4.34 -14.05
CA VAL A 133 7.95 3.81 -12.95
C VAL A 133 7.22 2.71 -12.21
N ALA A 134 5.90 2.86 -11.97
CA ALA A 134 5.09 1.83 -11.35
C ALA A 134 5.10 0.55 -12.20
N ARG A 135 4.89 0.67 -13.52
CA ARG A 135 4.88 -0.45 -14.47
C ARG A 135 6.23 -1.18 -14.50
N GLU A 136 7.32 -0.45 -14.67
CA GLU A 136 8.69 -1.00 -14.65
C GLU A 136 9.00 -1.71 -13.33
N THR A 137 8.52 -1.15 -12.21
CA THR A 137 8.67 -1.79 -10.89
C THR A 137 7.88 -3.09 -10.81
N MET A 138 6.66 -3.14 -11.37
CA MET A 138 5.82 -4.35 -11.38
C MET A 138 6.36 -5.47 -12.27
N LEU A 139 7.18 -5.15 -13.27
CA LEU A 139 7.89 -6.13 -14.11
C LEU A 139 9.01 -6.85 -13.35
N GLN A 140 9.54 -6.24 -12.29
CA GLN A 140 10.59 -6.82 -11.46
C GLN A 140 10.06 -7.78 -10.39
N LEU A 141 8.73 -7.82 -10.18
CA LEU A 141 8.13 -8.75 -9.23
C LEU A 141 8.27 -10.19 -9.73
N PRO A 142 8.58 -11.16 -8.84
CA PRO A 142 8.68 -12.56 -9.21
C PRO A 142 7.34 -13.06 -9.75
N GLN A 143 7.39 -13.94 -10.75
CA GLN A 143 6.19 -14.54 -11.34
C GLN A 143 5.42 -15.41 -10.34
N THR A 144 6.15 -16.10 -9.47
CA THR A 144 5.56 -16.97 -8.45
C THR A 144 5.62 -16.30 -7.10
N ILE A 145 4.43 -15.97 -6.59
CA ILE A 145 4.25 -15.39 -5.25
C ILE A 145 3.54 -16.45 -4.41
N ALA A 146 4.25 -16.97 -3.42
CA ALA A 146 3.80 -18.08 -2.60
C ALA A 146 2.58 -17.72 -1.73
N LEU A 147 2.50 -16.46 -1.28
CA LEU A 147 1.46 -15.99 -0.37
C LEU A 147 0.26 -15.42 -1.14
N PRO A 148 -0.96 -16.00 -1.02
CA PRO A 148 -2.14 -15.56 -1.76
C PRO A 148 -2.47 -14.07 -1.59
N ARG A 149 -2.24 -13.51 -0.40
CA ARG A 149 -2.50 -12.08 -0.12
C ARG A 149 -1.60 -11.14 -0.93
N HIS A 150 -0.33 -11.47 -1.11
CA HIS A 150 0.58 -10.70 -1.97
C HIS A 150 0.18 -10.83 -3.43
N ARG A 151 -0.20 -12.03 -3.86
CA ARG A 151 -0.70 -12.26 -5.23
C ARG A 151 -1.91 -11.38 -5.54
N ASN A 152 -2.91 -11.35 -4.64
CA ASN A 152 -4.12 -10.54 -4.84
C ASN A 152 -3.81 -9.04 -4.85
N SER A 153 -3.02 -8.54 -3.90
CA SER A 153 -2.68 -7.12 -3.87
C SER A 153 -1.84 -6.67 -5.08
N ILE A 154 -0.96 -7.53 -5.59
CA ILE A 154 -0.21 -7.29 -6.84
C ILE A 154 -1.14 -7.33 -8.06
N ALA A 155 -2.11 -8.23 -8.09
CA ALA A 155 -3.12 -8.28 -9.15
C ALA A 155 -3.97 -6.99 -9.18
N ILE A 156 -4.44 -6.54 -8.01
CA ILE A 156 -5.19 -5.27 -7.88
C ILE A 156 -4.31 -4.10 -8.34
N LEU A 157 -3.04 -4.04 -7.91
CA LEU A 157 -2.15 -2.94 -8.29
C LEU A 157 -1.86 -2.91 -9.80
N ARG A 158 -1.65 -4.08 -10.42
CA ARG A 158 -1.51 -4.18 -11.89
C ARG A 158 -2.78 -3.69 -12.60
N ALA A 159 -3.94 -4.13 -12.15
CA ALA A 159 -5.21 -3.73 -12.73
C ALA A 159 -5.50 -2.24 -12.51
N LEU A 160 -5.11 -1.69 -11.36
CA LEU A 160 -5.24 -0.28 -11.04
C LEU A 160 -4.39 0.60 -11.96
N ILE A 161 -3.12 0.23 -12.20
CA ILE A 161 -2.24 0.96 -13.13
C ILE A 161 -2.90 1.04 -14.51
N VAL A 162 -3.37 -0.08 -15.04
CA VAL A 162 -4.08 -0.14 -16.34
C VAL A 162 -5.35 0.71 -16.33
N ALA A 163 -6.15 0.65 -15.26
CA ALA A 163 -7.39 1.40 -15.14
C ALA A 163 -7.17 2.92 -15.02
N ILE A 164 -6.06 3.36 -14.40
CA ILE A 164 -5.68 4.77 -14.30
C ILE A 164 -5.22 5.29 -15.67
N GLU A 165 -4.48 4.49 -16.43
CA GLU A 165 -4.02 4.86 -17.79
C GLU A 165 -5.18 5.01 -18.77
N GLY A 166 -6.30 4.31 -18.54
CA GLY A 166 -7.47 4.35 -19.41
C GLY A 166 -7.23 3.71 -20.79
N SER A 167 -6.15 2.96 -20.96
CA SER A 167 -5.73 2.40 -22.25
C SER A 167 -6.46 1.10 -22.65
N ASP A 168 -7.12 0.43 -21.71
CA ASP A 168 -7.86 -0.83 -21.93
C ASP A 168 -9.17 -0.84 -21.13
N VAL A 169 -10.22 -0.25 -21.72
CA VAL A 169 -11.57 -0.18 -21.15
C VAL A 169 -12.55 -1.07 -21.92
N SER A 170 -12.08 -2.27 -22.28
CA SER A 170 -12.87 -3.29 -22.97
C SER A 170 -13.95 -3.89 -22.05
N ASP A 171 -15.03 -4.40 -22.65
CA ASP A 171 -16.09 -5.10 -21.91
C ASP A 171 -15.54 -6.38 -21.26
N GLU A 172 -14.60 -7.07 -21.89
CA GLU A 172 -13.90 -8.22 -21.32
C GLU A 172 -13.12 -7.85 -20.06
N ARG A 173 -12.41 -6.71 -20.07
CA ARG A 173 -11.67 -6.21 -18.90
C ARG A 173 -12.60 -5.87 -17.75
N LEU A 174 -13.72 -5.20 -18.03
CA LEU A 174 -14.74 -4.89 -17.03
C LEU A 174 -15.35 -6.17 -16.44
N ALA A 175 -15.74 -7.13 -17.28
CA ALA A 175 -16.29 -8.41 -16.84
C ALA A 175 -15.29 -9.19 -15.95
N SER A 176 -14.02 -9.26 -16.36
CA SER A 176 -12.96 -9.89 -15.57
C SER A 176 -12.73 -9.21 -14.23
N THR A 177 -12.72 -7.87 -14.21
CA THR A 177 -12.55 -7.08 -12.97
C THR A 177 -13.73 -7.28 -12.02
N ARG A 178 -14.96 -7.32 -12.56
CA ARG A 178 -16.18 -7.59 -11.78
C ARG A 178 -16.17 -8.98 -11.16
N ALA A 179 -15.81 -10.01 -11.93
CA ALA A 179 -15.67 -11.36 -11.41
C ALA A 179 -14.61 -11.44 -10.29
N ALA A 180 -13.48 -10.75 -10.44
CA ALA A 180 -12.45 -10.64 -9.40
C ALA A 180 -12.97 -9.92 -8.15
N ARG A 181 -13.78 -8.86 -8.30
CA ARG A 181 -14.43 -8.14 -7.20
C ARG A 181 -15.43 -9.03 -6.46
N GLU A 182 -16.28 -9.76 -7.17
CA GLU A 182 -17.30 -10.65 -6.59
C GLU A 182 -16.68 -11.82 -5.81
N ALA A 183 -15.54 -12.32 -6.25
CA ALA A 183 -14.77 -13.34 -5.54
C ALA A 183 -13.95 -12.79 -4.35
N ALA A 184 -13.82 -11.47 -4.22
CA ALA A 184 -12.97 -10.85 -3.21
C ALA A 184 -13.71 -10.59 -1.89
N THR A 185 -12.96 -10.64 -0.79
CA THR A 185 -13.46 -10.35 0.56
C THR A 185 -12.57 -9.31 1.27
N GLY A 186 -13.15 -8.62 2.26
CA GLY A 186 -12.45 -7.60 3.05
C GLY A 186 -11.77 -6.54 2.18
N ASN A 187 -10.54 -6.15 2.51
CA ASN A 187 -9.81 -5.09 1.79
C ASN A 187 -9.60 -5.38 0.29
N SER A 188 -9.61 -6.66 -0.13
CA SER A 188 -9.48 -7.00 -1.55
C SER A 188 -10.73 -6.60 -2.33
N LEU A 189 -11.92 -6.67 -1.70
CA LEU A 189 -13.18 -6.22 -2.29
C LEU A 189 -13.13 -4.72 -2.59
N ASP A 190 -12.64 -3.92 -1.65
CA ASP A 190 -12.53 -2.47 -1.84
C ASP A 190 -11.49 -2.12 -2.90
N GLY A 191 -10.34 -2.82 -2.92
CA GLY A 191 -9.32 -2.70 -3.95
C GLY A 191 -9.89 -2.90 -5.36
N TRP A 192 -10.58 -4.02 -5.58
CA TRP A 192 -11.22 -4.31 -6.86
C TRP A 192 -12.38 -3.38 -7.18
N SER A 193 -13.13 -2.90 -6.17
CA SER A 193 -14.18 -1.89 -6.37
C SER A 193 -13.62 -0.58 -6.89
N VAL A 194 -12.44 -0.16 -6.42
CA VAL A 194 -11.77 1.05 -6.93
C VAL A 194 -11.24 0.85 -8.35
N VAL A 195 -10.68 -0.32 -8.66
CA VAL A 195 -10.27 -0.66 -10.04
C VAL A 195 -11.48 -0.59 -10.99
N GLU A 196 -12.59 -1.24 -10.64
CA GLU A 196 -13.82 -1.22 -11.47
C GLU A 196 -14.37 0.22 -11.60
N ALA A 197 -14.33 1.03 -10.54
CA ALA A 197 -14.73 2.43 -10.61
C ALA A 197 -13.88 3.25 -11.58
N HIS A 198 -12.55 3.05 -11.61
CA HIS A 198 -11.68 3.71 -12.59
C HIS A 198 -12.00 3.28 -14.03
N LEU A 199 -12.25 1.99 -14.27
CA LEU A 199 -12.63 1.49 -15.60
C LEU A 199 -13.99 2.04 -16.05
N LEU A 200 -15.01 2.03 -15.18
CA LEU A 200 -16.34 2.57 -15.49
C LEU A 200 -16.26 4.07 -15.80
N ALA A 201 -15.52 4.83 -14.98
CA ALA A 201 -15.30 6.25 -15.22
C ALA A 201 -14.57 6.51 -16.55
N ALA A 202 -13.55 5.71 -16.88
CA ALA A 202 -12.84 5.79 -18.16
C ALA A 202 -13.77 5.49 -19.36
N ARG A 203 -14.78 4.63 -19.18
CA ARG A 203 -15.82 4.33 -20.18
C ARG A 203 -16.92 5.39 -20.28
N GLY A 204 -16.90 6.41 -19.42
CA GLY A 204 -17.96 7.42 -19.30
C GLY A 204 -19.16 6.99 -18.45
N ASP A 205 -19.16 5.79 -17.85
CA ASP A 205 -20.19 5.34 -16.92
C ASP A 205 -19.98 5.96 -15.53
N THR A 206 -20.33 7.24 -15.45
CA THR A 206 -20.15 8.05 -14.25
C THR A 206 -21.03 7.59 -13.08
N LEU A 207 -22.25 7.11 -13.37
CA LEU A 207 -23.19 6.67 -12.34
C LEU A 207 -22.72 5.37 -11.69
N GLY A 208 -22.32 4.38 -12.49
CA GLY A 208 -21.79 3.12 -11.97
C GLY A 208 -20.50 3.33 -11.17
N ALA A 209 -19.60 4.20 -11.64
CA ALA A 209 -18.40 4.57 -10.90
C ALA A 209 -18.73 5.21 -9.54
N LEU A 210 -19.68 6.16 -9.49
CA LEU A 210 -20.11 6.80 -8.24
C LEU A 210 -20.74 5.81 -7.25
N GLU A 211 -21.54 4.85 -7.73
CA GLU A 211 -22.13 3.83 -6.87
C GLU A 211 -21.04 2.99 -6.17
N LEU A 212 -20.05 2.52 -6.93
CA LEU A 212 -18.91 1.79 -6.36
C LEU A 212 -18.12 2.63 -5.36
N LEU A 213 -17.81 3.89 -5.70
CA LEU A 213 -17.08 4.78 -4.81
C LEU A 213 -17.84 5.07 -3.52
N ARG A 214 -19.18 5.21 -3.56
CA ARG A 214 -20.00 5.37 -2.34
C ARG A 214 -19.93 4.12 -1.47
N GLY A 215 -20.00 2.94 -2.09
CA GLY A 215 -19.83 1.67 -1.39
C GLY A 215 -18.48 1.58 -0.69
N VAL A 216 -17.39 1.94 -1.37
CA VAL A 216 -16.04 1.96 -0.79
C VAL A 216 -15.98 2.98 0.36
N LYS A 217 -16.43 4.22 0.14
CA LYS A 217 -16.41 5.30 1.15
C LYS A 217 -17.14 4.90 2.43
N ALA A 218 -18.23 4.14 2.33
CA ALA A 218 -19.00 3.67 3.48
C ALA A 218 -18.28 2.57 4.30
N ARG A 219 -17.36 1.81 3.70
CA ARG A 219 -16.66 0.69 4.35
C ARG A 219 -15.26 1.01 4.85
N VAL A 220 -14.60 2.03 4.28
CA VAL A 220 -13.20 2.34 4.59
C VAL A 220 -13.07 3.63 5.42
N PRO A 221 -12.02 3.76 6.26
CA PRO A 221 -11.73 5.01 6.95
C PRO A 221 -11.52 6.20 5.99
N PRO A 222 -11.78 7.46 6.41
CA PRO A 222 -11.64 8.64 5.55
C PRO A 222 -10.28 8.76 4.85
N HIS A 223 -9.19 8.60 5.59
CA HIS A 223 -7.82 8.66 5.05
C HIS A 223 -7.52 7.55 4.02
N ALA A 224 -8.21 6.40 4.11
CA ALA A 224 -8.09 5.34 3.12
C ALA A 224 -8.79 5.71 1.82
N PHE A 225 -9.96 6.37 1.89
CA PHE A 225 -10.69 6.86 0.73
C PHE A 225 -9.97 8.01 0.01
N GLU A 226 -9.28 8.88 0.75
CA GLU A 226 -8.42 9.95 0.18
C GLU A 226 -7.37 9.44 -0.82
N ARG A 227 -6.99 8.17 -0.75
CA ARG A 227 -6.05 7.59 -1.72
C ARG A 227 -6.63 7.48 -3.11
N VAL A 228 -7.93 7.22 -3.23
CA VAL A 228 -8.61 7.17 -4.53
C VAL A 228 -8.49 8.50 -5.26
N VAL A 229 -8.54 9.61 -4.51
CA VAL A 229 -8.29 10.96 -5.06
C VAL A 229 -6.84 11.10 -5.52
N ARG A 230 -5.89 10.61 -4.72
CA ARG A 230 -4.44 10.71 -5.00
C ARG A 230 -3.95 9.82 -6.15
N HIS A 231 -4.72 8.82 -6.58
CA HIS A 231 -4.37 8.00 -7.74
C HIS A 231 -4.25 8.81 -9.04
N GLY A 232 -4.94 9.94 -9.15
CA GLY A 232 -4.90 10.78 -10.35
C GLY A 232 -5.53 10.14 -11.60
N GLY A 233 -6.39 9.13 -11.43
CA GLY A 233 -7.06 8.43 -12.52
C GLY A 233 -8.48 8.91 -12.81
N PRO A 234 -9.19 8.24 -13.74
CA PRO A 234 -10.52 8.68 -14.21
C PRO A 234 -11.57 8.87 -13.10
N ALA A 235 -11.59 7.98 -12.11
CA ALA A 235 -12.50 8.07 -10.96
C ALA A 235 -12.04 9.04 -9.85
N SER A 236 -10.82 9.58 -9.91
CA SER A 236 -10.26 10.41 -8.83
C SER A 236 -11.00 11.75 -8.68
N SER A 237 -11.47 12.35 -9.79
CA SER A 237 -12.27 13.59 -9.75
C SER A 237 -13.67 13.37 -9.14
N LEU A 238 -14.25 12.18 -9.35
CA LEU A 238 -15.51 11.77 -8.71
C LEU A 238 -15.32 11.61 -7.21
N ALA A 239 -14.26 10.90 -6.81
CA ALA A 239 -13.91 10.71 -5.40
C ALA A 239 -13.65 12.05 -4.69
N SER A 240 -12.97 13.00 -5.36
CA SER A 240 -12.68 14.33 -4.79
C SER A 240 -13.95 15.12 -4.49
N ARG A 241 -14.91 15.17 -5.42
CA ARG A 241 -16.21 15.84 -5.20
C ARG A 241 -16.96 15.27 -4.00
N MET A 242 -16.93 13.95 -3.85
CA MET A 242 -17.57 13.27 -2.71
C MET A 242 -16.96 13.63 -1.35
N GLN A 243 -15.73 14.12 -1.30
CA GLN A 243 -15.12 14.58 -0.04
C GLN A 243 -15.64 15.96 0.36
N VAL A 244 -15.78 16.87 -0.60
CA VAL A 244 -16.26 18.24 -0.38
C VAL A 244 -17.72 18.25 0.05
N GLU A 245 -18.57 17.42 -0.57
CA GLU A 245 -20.01 17.34 -0.24
C GLU A 245 -20.31 16.81 1.18
N GLY A 246 -19.36 16.12 1.80
CA GLY A 246 -19.48 15.61 3.17
C GLY A 246 -19.11 16.62 4.26
N ALA A 247 -18.48 17.74 3.91
CA ALA A 247 -18.00 18.74 4.89
C ALA A 247 -19.06 19.79 5.27
N TYR A 248 -20.22 19.78 4.61
CA TYR A 248 -21.30 20.76 4.77
C TYR A 248 -22.61 20.18 5.34
N ARG A 249 -22.55 19.02 5.99
CA ARG A 249 -23.66 18.42 6.74
C ARG A 249 -23.27 18.30 8.20
#